data_AF-A0A7J2HKM8-F1
#
_entry.id   AF-A0A7J2HKM8-F1
#
_cell.length_a   1.000
_cell.length_b   1.000
_cell.length_c   1.000
_cell.angle_alpha   90.00
_cell.angle_beta   90.00
_cell.angle_gamma   90.00
#
_symmetry.space_group_name_H-M   'P 1'
#
loop_
_entity.id
_entity.type
_entity.pdbx_description
1 polymer ?
#
loop_
_entity_poly.entity_id
_entity_poly.type
_entity_poly.pdbx_seq_one_letter_code
_entity_poly.pdbx_strand_id
1 'polypeptide(L)'
;MVDALGAFHVDPDLILVEGFKGAPYPKILCVDNRQEVIEASKSIQNIIAVTGEVDGDEVSSLGMKFMNRDEVCDLLRGAVIDYWLKLIPGFNCGRCSYRSCEGLAKAIRSGAATIRECSMRSALTARLRLDAVEVPLGPWPQRLLRELLMAFVRSLKLKGVDVSNVRKMVVEIDLKTEGDRG
;
A
#
# COMPACT_ATOMS: atom_id res chain seq x y z
N MET A 1 -9.10 4.19 -10.96
CA MET A 1 -8.06 3.17 -10.66
C MET A 1 -8.30 2.53 -9.29
N VAL A 2 -8.59 3.32 -8.25
CA VAL A 2 -8.93 2.80 -6.90
C VAL A 2 -10.08 1.79 -6.93
N ASP A 3 -11.15 2.07 -7.69
CA ASP A 3 -12.29 1.15 -7.81
C ASP A 3 -11.98 -0.14 -8.56
N ALA A 4 -11.10 -0.09 -9.56
CA ALA A 4 -10.71 -1.25 -10.35
C ALA A 4 -9.84 -2.23 -9.54
N LEU A 5 -8.98 -1.72 -8.65
CA LEU A 5 -8.14 -2.55 -7.78
C LEU A 5 -8.97 -3.27 -6.71
N GLY A 6 -10.04 -2.65 -6.22
CA GLY A 6 -10.96 -3.26 -5.26
C GLY A 6 -11.62 -4.56 -5.77
N ALA A 7 -11.80 -4.71 -7.08
CA ALA A 7 -12.39 -5.89 -7.70
C ALA A 7 -11.48 -7.14 -7.59
N PHE A 8 -10.16 -6.96 -7.51
CA PHE A 8 -9.20 -8.06 -7.47
C PHE A 8 -9.11 -8.73 -6.09
N HIS A 9 -9.76 -8.19 -5.05
CA HIS A 9 -9.75 -8.74 -3.69
C HIS A 9 -8.33 -9.02 -3.14
N VAL A 10 -7.34 -8.27 -3.60
CA VAL A 10 -5.95 -8.34 -3.14
C VAL A 10 -5.57 -7.09 -2.36
N ASP A 11 -4.60 -7.23 -1.46
CA ASP A 11 -3.97 -6.13 -0.72
C ASP A 11 -2.48 -6.09 -1.11
N PRO A 12 -2.15 -5.53 -2.30
CA PRO A 12 -0.82 -5.60 -2.87
C PRO A 12 0.14 -4.60 -2.20
N ASP A 13 1.39 -5.01 -2.02
CA ASP A 13 2.46 -4.14 -1.52
C ASP A 13 3.04 -3.22 -2.62
N LEU A 14 2.91 -3.62 -3.90
CA LEU A 14 3.33 -2.88 -5.09
C LEU A 14 2.38 -3.20 -6.25
N ILE A 15 2.10 -2.20 -7.07
CA ILE A 15 1.34 -2.37 -8.32
C ILE A 15 2.21 -1.86 -9.47
N LEU A 16 2.53 -2.76 -10.39
CA LEU A 16 3.18 -2.42 -11.66
C LEU A 16 2.12 -2.38 -12.75
N VAL A 17 2.11 -1.30 -13.52
CA VAL A 17 1.14 -1.06 -14.58
C VAL A 17 1.88 -0.74 -15.85
N GLU A 18 1.61 -1.50 -16.91
CA GLU A 18 2.08 -1.19 -18.24
C GLU A 18 1.13 -0.17 -18.92
N GLY A 19 1.69 0.86 -19.54
CA GLY A 19 0.92 1.92 -20.21
C GLY A 19 0.57 3.11 -19.30
N PHE A 20 -0.68 3.59 -19.38
CA PHE A 20 -1.17 4.75 -18.60
C PHE A 20 -0.28 6.01 -18.66
N LYS A 21 0.21 6.34 -19.86
CA LYS A 21 1.17 7.45 -20.09
C LYS A 21 0.69 8.81 -19.55
N GLY A 22 -0.62 9.05 -19.53
CA GLY A 22 -1.23 10.29 -19.00
C GLY A 22 -1.54 10.31 -17.50
N ALA A 23 -1.31 9.21 -16.77
CA ALA A 23 -1.58 9.17 -15.33
C ALA A 23 -0.51 9.94 -14.53
N PRO A 24 -0.82 10.51 -13.34
CA PRO A 24 0.16 11.28 -12.58
C PRO A 24 1.18 10.42 -11.81
N TYR A 25 1.10 9.09 -11.89
CA TYR A 25 1.97 8.18 -11.14
C TYR A 25 3.40 8.12 -11.70
N PRO A 26 4.41 7.77 -10.87
CA PRO A 26 5.79 7.59 -11.32
C PRO A 26 5.92 6.54 -12.41
N LYS A 27 6.81 6.77 -13.39
CA LYS A 27 7.01 5.89 -14.55
C LYS A 27 8.46 5.53 -14.75
N ILE A 28 8.68 4.27 -15.13
CA ILE A 28 9.93 3.77 -15.67
C ILE A 28 9.72 3.70 -17.18
N LEU A 29 10.46 4.52 -17.92
CA LEU A 29 10.36 4.59 -19.38
C LEU A 29 11.27 3.51 -19.99
N CYS A 30 10.70 2.55 -20.70
CA CYS A 30 11.44 1.57 -21.48
C CYS A 30 11.59 2.08 -22.92
N VAL A 31 12.82 2.15 -23.45
CA VAL A 31 13.12 2.65 -24.81
C VAL A 31 14.20 1.83 -25.50
N ASP A 32 14.18 1.87 -26.84
CA ASP A 32 15.19 1.20 -27.66
C ASP A 32 16.23 2.19 -28.24
N ASN A 33 16.00 3.50 -28.15
CA ASN A 33 16.91 4.52 -28.68
C ASN A 33 16.65 5.92 -28.10
N ARG A 34 17.59 6.84 -28.33
CA ARG A 34 17.51 8.24 -27.89
C ARG A 34 16.29 9.01 -28.40
N GLN A 35 15.84 8.74 -29.61
CA GLN A 35 14.75 9.50 -30.22
C GLN A 35 13.42 9.27 -29.47
N GLU A 36 13.17 8.04 -29.05
CA GLU A 36 12.02 7.68 -28.20
C GLU A 36 12.05 8.39 -26.85
N VAL A 37 13.23 8.55 -26.25
CA VAL A 37 13.40 9.29 -25.00
C VAL A 37 12.94 10.75 -25.16
N ILE A 38 13.35 11.39 -26.25
CA ILE A 38 12.99 12.79 -26.57
C ILE A 38 11.49 12.94 -26.84
N GLU A 39 10.87 11.97 -27.50
CA GLU A 39 9.43 12.00 -27.81
C GLU A 39 8.58 11.74 -26.56
N ALA A 40 8.99 10.76 -25.76
CA ALA A 40 8.37 10.45 -24.49
C ALA A 40 8.44 11.64 -23.52
N SER A 41 9.59 12.30 -23.40
CA SER A 41 9.77 13.42 -22.47
C SER A 41 8.90 14.64 -22.78
N LYS A 42 8.39 14.78 -24.01
CA LYS A 42 7.47 15.87 -24.41
C LYS A 42 6.04 15.66 -23.91
N SER A 43 5.62 14.40 -23.72
CA SER A 43 4.21 14.06 -23.52
C SER A 43 3.94 13.25 -22.25
N ILE A 44 4.95 12.53 -21.74
CA ILE A 44 4.85 11.69 -20.56
C ILE A 44 5.42 12.44 -19.36
N GLN A 45 4.57 12.65 -18.36
CA GLN A 45 4.96 13.28 -17.11
C GLN A 45 5.42 12.25 -16.08
N ASN A 46 6.22 12.71 -15.11
CA ASN A 46 6.65 11.93 -13.95
C ASN A 46 7.47 10.67 -14.33
N ILE A 47 8.39 10.81 -15.29
CA ILE A 47 9.41 9.80 -15.59
C ILE A 47 10.47 9.88 -14.48
N ILE A 48 10.64 8.79 -13.74
CA ILE A 48 11.62 8.72 -12.63
C ILE A 48 12.87 7.92 -12.99
N ALA A 49 12.80 7.13 -14.06
CA ALA A 49 13.89 6.33 -14.59
C ALA A 49 13.66 6.01 -16.07
N VAL A 50 14.74 5.79 -16.80
CA VAL A 50 14.76 5.30 -18.18
C VAL A 50 15.58 4.02 -18.23
N THR A 51 15.12 3.01 -18.96
CA THR A 51 15.81 1.72 -19.12
C THR A 51 15.63 1.20 -20.55
N GLY A 52 16.47 0.27 -20.99
CA GLY A 52 16.38 -0.36 -22.32
C GLY A 52 17.69 -0.30 -23.09
N GLU A 53 17.62 -0.50 -24.41
CA GLU A 53 18.77 -0.59 -25.31
C GLU A 53 19.27 0.80 -25.77
N VAL A 54 19.50 1.70 -24.81
CA VAL A 54 19.96 3.06 -25.06
C VAL A 54 21.23 3.34 -24.24
N ASP A 55 22.11 4.19 -24.78
CA ASP A 55 23.28 4.65 -24.04
C ASP A 55 22.85 5.49 -22.83
N GLY A 56 23.34 5.12 -21.65
CA GLY A 56 23.05 5.83 -20.40
C GLY A 56 23.56 7.28 -20.41
N ASP A 57 24.64 7.58 -21.13
CA ASP A 57 25.16 8.94 -21.27
C ASP A 57 24.23 9.79 -22.15
N GLU A 58 23.63 9.18 -23.18
CA GLU A 58 22.63 9.85 -24.00
C GLU A 58 21.40 10.22 -23.18
N VAL A 59 20.90 9.31 -22.34
CA VAL A 59 19.78 9.58 -21.43
C VAL A 59 20.15 10.68 -20.42
N SER A 60 21.34 10.59 -19.83
CA SER A 60 21.82 11.55 -18.83
C SER A 60 21.97 12.97 -19.40
N SER A 61 22.39 13.09 -20.68
CA SER A 61 22.46 14.38 -21.38
C SER A 61 21.10 15.08 -21.54
N LEU A 62 19.99 14.33 -21.44
CA LEU A 62 18.62 14.85 -21.48
C LEU A 62 18.07 15.17 -20.07
N GLY A 63 18.92 15.11 -19.03
CA GLY A 63 18.54 15.36 -17.65
C GLY A 63 17.71 14.24 -17.01
N MET A 64 17.68 13.06 -17.63
CA MET A 64 16.96 11.89 -17.14
C MET A 64 17.93 10.86 -16.54
N LYS A 65 17.42 10.04 -15.63
CA LYS A 65 18.22 9.00 -14.97
C LYS A 65 18.10 7.68 -15.73
N PHE A 66 19.19 7.24 -16.34
CA PHE A 66 19.29 5.86 -16.83
C PHE A 66 19.41 4.89 -15.64
N MET A 67 18.75 3.74 -15.75
CA MET A 67 18.86 2.62 -14.84
C MET A 67 18.92 1.32 -15.64
N ASN A 68 19.91 0.48 -15.35
CA ASN A 68 19.91 -0.89 -15.83
C ASN A 68 18.85 -1.74 -15.11
N ARG A 69 18.70 -3.01 -15.52
CA ARG A 69 17.70 -3.92 -14.95
C ARG A 69 17.82 -4.07 -13.44
N ASP A 70 19.03 -4.24 -12.92
CA ASP A 70 19.25 -4.46 -11.49
C ASP A 70 18.94 -3.20 -10.68
N GLU A 71 19.32 -2.03 -11.20
CA GLU A 71 19.00 -0.74 -10.60
C GLU A 71 17.48 -0.47 -10.57
N VAL A 72 16.75 -0.88 -11.61
CA VAL A 72 15.28 -0.83 -11.63
C VAL A 72 14.72 -1.77 -10.57
N CYS A 73 15.23 -3.00 -10.46
CA CYS A 73 14.79 -3.94 -9.42
C CYS A 73 15.06 -3.38 -8.01
N ASP A 74 16.20 -2.72 -7.80
CA ASP A 74 16.54 -2.08 -6.53
C ASP A 74 15.65 -0.88 -6.22
N LEU A 75 15.29 -0.07 -7.22
CA LEU A 75 14.32 1.02 -7.09
C LEU A 75 12.96 0.49 -6.61
N LEU A 76 12.46 -0.59 -7.24
CA LEU A 76 11.19 -1.20 -6.87
C LEU A 76 11.23 -1.80 -5.47
N ARG A 77 12.33 -2.49 -5.13
CA ARG A 77 12.53 -3.05 -3.79
C ARG A 77 12.59 -1.95 -2.73
N GLY A 78 13.30 -0.86 -3.00
CA GLY A 78 13.38 0.32 -2.14
C GLY A 78 12.02 0.94 -1.89
N ALA A 79 11.20 1.09 -2.94
CA ALA A 79 9.83 1.62 -2.81
C ALA A 79 8.95 0.76 -1.88
N VAL A 80 9.04 -0.57 -1.98
CA VAL A 80 8.30 -1.50 -1.09
C VAL A 80 8.81 -1.40 0.35
N ILE A 81 10.13 -1.37 0.54
CA ILE A 81 10.75 -1.21 1.87
C ILE A 81 10.29 0.10 2.50
N ASP A 82 10.38 1.22 1.79
CA ASP A 82 9.96 2.54 2.28
C ASP A 82 8.47 2.57 2.63
N TYR A 83 7.63 1.92 1.81
CA TYR A 83 6.22 1.76 2.10
C TYR A 83 6.01 0.98 3.41
N TRP A 84 6.63 -0.18 3.57
CA TRP A 84 6.54 -0.98 4.79
C TRP A 84 7.04 -0.25 6.04
N LEU A 85 8.14 0.49 5.94
CA LEU A 85 8.68 1.26 7.06
C LEU A 85 7.70 2.34 7.54
N LYS A 86 7.01 3.03 6.62
CA LYS A 86 5.95 4.00 6.96
C LYS A 86 4.75 3.36 7.65
N LEU A 87 4.53 2.06 7.45
CA LEU A 87 3.42 1.33 8.05
C LEU A 87 3.71 0.84 9.48
N ILE A 88 4.96 0.93 9.97
CA ILE A 88 5.31 0.53 11.33
C ILE A 88 4.65 1.49 12.34
N PRO A 89 3.79 1.01 13.26
CA PRO A 89 3.01 1.89 14.15
C PRO A 89 3.81 2.70 15.18
N GLY A 90 5.08 2.36 15.43
CA GLY A 90 5.94 3.07 16.38
C GLY A 90 5.69 2.81 17.87
N PHE A 91 4.67 2.03 18.25
CA PHE A 91 4.33 1.77 19.67
C PHE A 91 5.39 1.01 20.48
N ASN A 92 6.41 0.42 19.84
CA ASN A 92 7.44 -0.40 20.49
C ASN A 92 6.88 -1.50 21.44
N CYS A 93 5.78 -2.14 21.07
CA CYS A 93 5.04 -3.05 21.96
C CYS A 93 5.77 -4.34 22.39
N GLY A 94 6.91 -4.68 21.77
CA GLY A 94 7.71 -5.87 22.11
C GLY A 94 7.09 -7.22 21.74
N ARG A 95 5.98 -7.24 20.98
CA ARG A 95 5.21 -8.47 20.71
C ARG A 95 5.64 -9.26 19.48
N CYS A 96 6.38 -8.65 18.55
CA CYS A 96 6.95 -9.36 17.40
C CYS A 96 8.34 -9.94 17.72
N SER A 97 8.81 -10.86 16.88
CA SER A 97 10.10 -11.54 17.03
C SER A 97 11.30 -10.59 17.10
N TYR A 98 11.17 -9.36 16.60
CA TYR A 98 12.23 -8.36 16.57
C TYR A 98 12.27 -7.43 17.80
N ARG A 99 11.38 -7.64 18.79
CA ARG A 99 11.36 -7.00 20.13
C ARG A 99 11.19 -5.47 20.18
N SER A 100 11.40 -4.74 19.09
CA SER A 100 11.14 -3.30 18.98
C SER A 100 10.75 -2.91 17.56
N CYS A 101 10.13 -1.75 17.39
CA CYS A 101 9.80 -1.20 16.06
C CYS A 101 11.08 -0.92 15.27
N GLU A 102 12.13 -0.44 15.92
CA GLU A 102 13.44 -0.23 15.29
C GLU A 102 14.09 -1.56 14.89
N GLY A 103 13.98 -2.60 15.72
CA GLY A 103 14.46 -3.95 15.38
C GLY A 103 13.77 -4.51 14.14
N LEU A 104 12.44 -4.35 14.06
CA LEU A 104 11.67 -4.72 12.86
C LEU A 104 12.08 -3.88 11.65
N ALA A 105 12.25 -2.57 11.81
CA ALA A 105 12.67 -1.67 10.72
C ALA A 105 14.04 -2.08 10.14
N LYS A 106 15.00 -2.43 10.99
CA LYS A 106 16.32 -2.94 10.55
C LYS A 106 16.19 -4.25 9.79
N ALA A 107 15.37 -5.18 10.28
CA ALA A 107 15.14 -6.46 9.61
C ALA A 107 14.44 -6.31 8.25
N ILE A 108 13.51 -5.36 8.13
CA ILE A 108 12.87 -5.02 6.84
C ILE A 108 13.91 -4.47 5.86
N ARG A 109 14.76 -3.53 6.29
CA ARG A 109 15.83 -2.97 5.43
C ARG A 109 16.83 -4.02 4.96
N SER A 110 17.13 -5.03 5.78
CA SER A 110 18.03 -6.12 5.41
C SER A 110 17.34 -7.25 4.62
N GLY A 111 16.04 -7.13 4.32
CA GLY A 111 15.26 -8.17 3.65
C GLY A 111 14.97 -9.41 4.49
N ALA A 112 15.20 -9.36 5.80
CA ALA A 112 14.98 -10.48 6.73
C ALA A 112 13.57 -10.50 7.35
N ALA A 113 12.72 -9.51 7.02
CA ALA A 113 11.36 -9.38 7.52
C ALA A 113 10.49 -8.61 6.51
N THR A 114 9.18 -8.79 6.59
CA THR A 114 8.19 -7.89 5.97
C THR A 114 7.40 -7.12 7.04
N ILE A 115 6.49 -6.23 6.61
CA ILE A 115 5.57 -5.56 7.54
C ILE A 115 4.59 -6.54 8.22
N ARG A 116 4.36 -7.72 7.65
CA ARG A 116 3.39 -8.72 8.13
C ARG A 116 3.81 -9.33 9.48
N GLU A 117 5.08 -9.21 9.84
CA GLU A 117 5.69 -9.67 11.08
C GLU A 117 5.39 -8.71 12.24
N CYS A 118 4.85 -7.51 11.96
CA CYS A 118 4.34 -6.62 12.99
C CYS A 118 3.06 -7.19 13.61
N SER A 119 3.09 -7.51 14.91
CA SER A 119 1.93 -8.06 15.63
C SER A 119 0.70 -7.13 15.65
N MET A 120 0.91 -5.84 15.42
CA MET A 120 -0.15 -4.82 15.34
C MET A 120 -0.77 -4.71 13.94
N ARG A 121 -0.26 -5.49 12.98
CA ARG A 121 -0.78 -5.59 11.60
C ARG A 121 -1.03 -7.04 11.18
N SER A 122 -0.48 -8.02 11.90
CA SER A 122 -0.71 -9.45 11.69
C SER A 122 -2.09 -9.86 12.22
N ALA A 123 -2.85 -10.57 11.39
CA ALA A 123 -4.29 -10.84 11.53
C ALA A 123 -5.13 -9.62 11.15
N LEU A 124 -6.05 -9.82 10.19
CA LEU A 124 -6.94 -8.80 9.62
C LEU A 124 -8.40 -9.19 9.89
N THR A 125 -8.74 -9.50 11.14
CA THR A 125 -10.15 -9.83 11.46
C THR A 125 -11.01 -8.58 11.59
N ALA A 126 -10.40 -7.42 11.84
CA ALA A 126 -11.05 -6.12 11.82
C ALA A 126 -10.05 -5.01 11.47
N ARG A 127 -10.52 -3.95 10.83
CA ARG A 127 -9.78 -2.72 10.54
C ARG A 127 -10.58 -1.54 11.07
N LEU A 128 -9.92 -0.60 11.73
CA LEU A 128 -10.52 0.66 12.17
C LEU A 128 -9.91 1.80 11.35
N ARG A 129 -10.79 2.62 10.76
CA ARG A 129 -10.41 3.86 10.10
C ARG A 129 -11.16 5.01 10.74
N LEU A 130 -10.45 6.08 11.03
CA LEU A 130 -11.00 7.38 11.43
C LEU A 130 -10.73 8.33 10.27
N ASP A 131 -11.78 8.74 9.58
CA ASP A 131 -11.69 9.41 8.28
C ASP A 131 -10.79 8.62 7.30
N ALA A 132 -9.73 9.26 6.79
CA ALA A 132 -8.75 8.64 5.90
C ALA A 132 -7.61 7.91 6.63
N VAL A 133 -7.58 7.93 7.97
CA VAL A 133 -6.47 7.40 8.77
C VAL A 133 -6.80 6.01 9.29
N GLU A 134 -5.96 5.03 8.94
CA GLU A 134 -6.05 3.69 9.52
C GLU A 134 -5.40 3.65 10.90
N VAL A 135 -6.15 3.14 11.89
CA VAL A 135 -5.68 2.95 13.26
C VAL A 135 -5.09 1.53 13.38
N PRO A 136 -3.80 1.37 13.71
CA PRO A 136 -3.19 0.05 13.88
C PRO A 136 -3.77 -0.66 15.10
N LEU A 137 -4.34 -1.85 14.90
CA LEU A 137 -4.98 -2.63 15.96
C LEU A 137 -4.20 -3.92 16.24
N GLY A 138 -3.91 -4.17 17.51
CA GLY A 138 -3.38 -5.46 17.94
C GLY A 138 -4.41 -6.60 17.81
N PRO A 139 -4.01 -7.85 18.07
CA PRO A 139 -4.91 -9.00 17.92
C PRO A 139 -6.13 -8.96 18.84
N TRP A 140 -5.97 -8.40 20.05
CA TRP A 140 -7.06 -8.31 21.02
C TRP A 140 -8.16 -7.31 20.60
N PRO A 141 -7.88 -6.03 20.30
CA PRO A 141 -8.91 -5.10 19.82
C PRO A 141 -9.63 -5.58 18.55
N GLN A 142 -8.90 -6.19 17.62
CA GLN A 142 -9.52 -6.71 16.40
C GLN A 142 -10.52 -7.83 16.68
N ARG A 143 -10.18 -8.76 17.58
CA ARG A 143 -11.07 -9.86 17.96
C ARG A 143 -12.29 -9.35 18.69
N LEU A 144 -12.10 -8.40 19.63
CA LEU A 144 -13.19 -7.77 20.36
C LEU A 144 -14.19 -7.09 19.41
N LEU A 145 -13.71 -6.26 18.48
CA LEU A 145 -14.56 -5.59 17.50
C LEU A 145 -15.36 -6.59 16.65
N ARG A 146 -14.71 -7.66 16.18
CA ARG A 146 -15.39 -8.73 15.43
C ARG A 146 -16.52 -9.34 16.24
N GLU A 147 -16.26 -9.77 17.48
CA GLU A 147 -17.29 -10.42 18.29
C GLU A 147 -18.44 -9.49 18.64
N LEU A 148 -18.16 -8.22 18.98
CA LEU A 148 -19.18 -7.22 19.30
C LEU A 148 -20.10 -6.96 18.10
N LEU A 149 -19.52 -6.73 16.92
CA LEU A 149 -20.30 -6.45 15.71
C LEU A 149 -21.06 -7.68 15.21
N MET A 150 -20.48 -8.89 15.32
CA MET A 150 -21.19 -10.13 15.02
C MET A 150 -22.35 -10.39 15.99
N ALA A 151 -22.17 -10.11 17.28
CA ALA A 151 -23.24 -10.20 18.27
C ALA A 151 -24.37 -9.20 17.95
N PHE A 152 -24.02 -7.98 17.56
CA PHE A 152 -24.97 -6.98 17.09
C PHE A 152 -25.75 -7.48 15.87
N VAL A 153 -25.08 -7.96 14.81
CA VAL A 153 -25.77 -8.49 13.62
C VAL A 153 -26.71 -9.66 13.95
N ARG A 154 -26.29 -10.57 14.85
CA ARG A 154 -27.12 -11.72 15.29
C ARG A 154 -28.39 -11.30 16.06
N SER A 155 -28.39 -10.13 16.69
CA SER A 155 -29.57 -9.64 17.42
C SER A 155 -30.58 -8.94 16.50
N LEU A 156 -30.18 -8.60 15.27
CA LEU A 156 -31.06 -7.97 14.28
C LEU A 156 -32.00 -8.99 13.63
N LYS A 157 -33.26 -8.59 13.42
CA LYS A 157 -34.24 -9.35 12.63
C LYS A 157 -34.06 -9.05 11.13
N LEU A 158 -33.00 -9.59 10.54
CA LEU A 158 -32.70 -9.42 9.12
C LEU A 158 -33.56 -10.39 8.28
N LYS A 159 -34.50 -9.87 7.48
CA LYS A 159 -35.27 -10.68 6.53
C LYS A 159 -34.51 -10.77 5.20
N GLY A 160 -34.34 -11.98 4.68
CA GLY A 160 -33.75 -12.20 3.36
C GLY A 160 -32.22 -12.09 3.30
N VAL A 161 -31.53 -12.04 4.44
CA VAL A 161 -30.07 -12.02 4.51
C VAL A 161 -29.57 -13.26 5.26
N ASP A 162 -28.86 -14.14 4.57
CA ASP A 162 -28.18 -15.28 5.18
C ASP A 162 -26.79 -14.87 5.67
N VAL A 163 -26.67 -14.68 6.98
CA VAL A 163 -25.43 -14.23 7.63
C VAL A 163 -24.36 -15.34 7.66
N SER A 164 -24.73 -16.61 7.46
CA SER A 164 -23.80 -17.74 7.57
C SER A 164 -22.71 -17.75 6.48
N ASN A 165 -22.99 -17.14 5.33
CA ASN A 165 -22.11 -17.10 4.16
C ASN A 165 -21.47 -15.72 3.92
N VAL A 166 -21.69 -14.75 4.81
CA VAL A 166 -21.13 -13.40 4.69
C VAL A 166 -19.62 -13.43 4.92
N ARG A 167 -18.84 -12.97 3.93
CA ARG A 167 -17.38 -12.91 4.00
C ARG A 167 -16.83 -11.58 4.52
N LYS A 168 -17.62 -10.51 4.43
CA LYS A 168 -17.21 -9.15 4.79
C LYS A 168 -18.40 -8.37 5.33
N MET A 169 -18.15 -7.61 6.39
CA MET A 169 -19.07 -6.64 6.97
C MET A 169 -18.36 -5.29 6.99
N VAL A 170 -19.10 -4.23 6.65
CA VAL A 170 -18.64 -2.84 6.75
C VAL A 170 -19.60 -2.11 7.68
N VAL A 171 -19.06 -1.36 8.62
CA VAL A 171 -19.82 -0.54 9.56
C VAL A 171 -19.31 0.88 9.44
N GLU A 172 -20.20 1.81 9.10
CA GLU A 172 -19.92 3.23 8.95
C GLU A 172 -20.71 3.99 10.02
N ILE A 173 -20.04 4.94 10.69
CA ILE A 173 -20.61 5.71 11.79
C ILE A 173 -20.25 7.18 11.57
N ASP A 174 -21.26 8.03 11.39
CA ASP A 174 -21.07 9.48 11.33
C ASP A 174 -20.98 10.06 12.74
N LEU A 175 -19.80 10.58 13.11
CA LEU A 175 -19.56 11.14 14.43
C LEU A 175 -19.97 12.62 14.57
N LYS A 176 -20.23 13.31 13.46
CA LYS A 176 -20.74 14.68 13.47
C LYS A 176 -22.25 14.65 13.68
N THR A 177 -22.70 14.96 14.89
CA THR A 177 -24.11 15.27 15.15
C THR A 177 -24.42 16.70 14.70
N GLU A 178 -25.70 17.00 14.45
CA GLU A 178 -26.20 18.29 13.93
C GLU A 178 -25.89 19.54 14.80
N GLY A 179 -25.08 19.43 15.86
CA GLY A 179 -24.76 20.49 16.82
C GLY A 179 -23.39 21.17 16.68
N ASP A 180 -22.42 20.60 15.96
CA ASP A 180 -21.05 21.15 15.85
C ASP A 180 -20.88 22.14 14.68
N ARG A 181 -21.86 23.04 14.51
CA ARG A 181 -21.69 24.28 13.73
C ARG A 181 -21.38 25.41 14.70
N GLY A 182 -20.16 25.40 15.24
CA GLY A 182 -19.52 26.52 15.93
C GLY A 182 -18.53 27.22 15.01
#